data_AF-A0A953TIX5-F1
#
_entry.id   AF-A0A953TIX5-F1
#
_cell.length_a   1.000
_cell.length_b   1.000
_cell.length_c   1.000
_cell.angle_alpha   90.00
_cell.angle_beta   90.00
_cell.angle_gamma   90.00
#
_symmetry.space_group_name_H-M   'P 1'
#
loop_
_entity.id
_entity.type
_entity.pdbx_description
1 polymer ?
#
loop_
_entity_poly.entity_id
_entity_poly.type
_entity_poly.pdbx_seq_one_letter_code
_entity_poly.pdbx_strand_id
1 'polypeptide(L)' 'MEIHFAPELEAKLNDLASGSGRDAEELVQELVKSYLDHDQWFRKEVQKGLEQLDRGEFIEHDDVVDRIEGLFRS' A
#
# COMPACT_ATOMS: atom_id res chain seq x y z
N MET A 1 16.48 11.07 14.99
CA MET A 1 16.25 12.16 14.00
C MET A 1 15.10 12.95 14.55
N GLU A 2 15.24 14.26 14.73
CA GLU A 2 14.12 15.11 15.11
C GLU A 2 13.37 15.55 13.85
N ILE A 3 12.04 15.41 13.85
CA ILE A 3 11.18 15.77 12.73
C ILE A 3 10.13 16.74 13.25
N HIS A 4 10.04 17.91 12.65
CA HIS A 4 9.01 18.89 12.95
C HIS A 4 7.88 18.74 11.94
N PHE A 5 6.68 18.44 12.45
CA PHE A 5 5.49 18.36 11.63
C PHE A 5 4.85 19.74 11.46
N ALA A 6 4.11 19.91 10.36
CA ALA A 6 3.19 21.04 10.27
C ALA A 6 2.12 20.89 11.37
N PRO A 7 1.66 22.01 12.00
CA PRO A 7 0.72 21.95 13.12
C PRO A 7 -0.55 21.13 12.82
N GLU A 8 -1.03 21.20 11.59
CA GLU A 8 -2.24 20.48 11.15
C GLU A 8 -2.00 18.97 11.08
N LEU A 9 -0.78 18.54 10.75
CA LEU A 9 -0.41 17.13 10.69
C LEU A 9 -0.14 16.58 12.10
N GLU A 10 0.53 17.36 12.94
CA GLU A 10 0.78 17.03 14.34
C GLU A 10 -0.54 16.82 15.11
N ALA A 11 -1.52 17.73 14.92
CA ALA A 11 -2.85 17.59 15.52
C ALA A 11 -3.53 16.28 15.10
N LYS A 12 -3.46 15.91 13.82
CA LYS A 12 -4.03 14.64 13.32
C LYS A 12 -3.35 13.41 13.93
N LEU A 13 -2.02 13.44 14.08
CA LEU A 13 -1.28 12.34 14.69
C LEU A 13 -1.64 12.18 16.17
N ASN A 14 -1.77 13.29 16.90
CA ASN A 14 -2.18 13.29 18.29
C ASN A 14 -3.62 12.80 18.47
N ASP A 15 -4.55 13.20 17.60
CA ASP A 15 -5.92 12.71 17.62
C ASP A 15 -5.99 11.19 17.37
N LEU A 16 -5.21 10.70 16.40
CA LEU A 16 -5.16 9.27 16.05
C LEU A 16 -4.55 8.44 17.20
N ALA A 17 -3.48 8.94 17.82
CA ALA A 17 -2.83 8.32 18.97
C ALA A 17 -3.78 8.27 20.18
N SER A 18 -4.44 9.39 20.49
CA SER A 18 -5.40 9.51 21.60
C SER A 18 -6.59 8.56 21.42
N GLY A 19 -7.12 8.45 20.19
CA GLY A 19 -8.24 7.55 19.88
C GLY A 19 -7.89 6.05 19.95
N SER A 20 -6.61 5.71 19.86
CA SER A 20 -6.11 4.33 19.92
C SER A 20 -5.45 3.96 21.26
N GLY A 21 -5.34 4.93 22.19
CA GLY A 21 -4.64 4.75 23.48
C GLY A 21 -3.14 4.51 23.33
N ARG A 22 -2.57 4.91 22.19
CA ARG A 22 -1.17 4.71 21.83
C ARG A 22 -0.35 5.96 22.05
N ASP A 23 0.94 5.79 22.28
CA ASP A 23 1.88 6.89 22.24
C ASP A 23 2.04 7.42 20.80
N ALA A 24 2.11 8.74 20.64
CA ALA A 24 2.19 9.37 19.33
C ALA A 24 3.51 9.06 18.61
N GLU A 25 4.62 8.89 19.34
CA GLU A 25 5.91 8.52 18.78
C GLU A 25 5.90 7.06 18.29
N GLU A 26 5.36 6.14 19.10
CA GLU A 26 5.18 4.74 18.72
C GLU A 26 4.33 4.62 17.45
N LEU A 27 3.22 5.35 17.39
CA LEU A 27 2.34 5.39 16.22
C LEU A 27 3.08 5.88 14.97
N VAL A 28 3.85 6.97 15.08
CA VAL A 28 4.63 7.52 13.96
C VAL A 28 5.67 6.50 13.47
N GLN A 29 6.36 5.80 14.38
CA GLN A 29 7.33 4.78 14.01
C GLN A 29 6.67 3.62 13.24
N GLU A 30 5.48 3.17 13.69
CA GLU A 30 4.73 2.12 13.00
C GLU A 30 4.28 2.58 11.60
N LEU A 31 3.76 3.81 11.47
CA LEU A 31 3.33 4.36 10.20
C LEU A 31 4.50 4.48 9.21
N VAL A 32 5.66 4.98 9.66
CA VAL A 32 6.86 5.08 8.84
C VAL A 32 7.33 3.71 8.39
N LYS A 33 7.39 2.73 9.29
CA LYS A 33 7.76 1.35 8.95
C LYS A 33 6.80 0.76 7.91
N SER A 34 5.50 0.87 8.15
CA SER A 34 4.46 0.36 7.24
C SER A 34 4.57 0.98 5.85
N TYR A 35 4.82 2.30 5.77
CA TYR A 35 5.03 2.98 4.51
C TYR A 35 6.27 2.47 3.77
N LEU A 36 7.41 2.31 4.45
CA LEU A 36 8.64 1.85 3.83
C LEU A 36 8.53 0.40 3.34
N ASP A 37 7.93 -0.48 4.15
CA ASP A 37 7.67 -1.87 3.77
C ASP A 37 6.74 -1.94 2.55
N HIS A 38 5.69 -1.11 2.54
CA HIS A 38 4.75 -1.05 1.41
C HIS A 38 5.38 -0.47 0.14
N ASP A 39 6.14 0.62 0.22
CA ASP A 39 6.82 1.22 -0.94
C ASP A 39 7.81 0.23 -1.56
N GLN A 40 8.58 -0.50 -0.73
CA GLN A 40 9.50 -1.53 -1.22
C GLN A 40 8.74 -2.68 -1.91
N TRP A 41 7.70 -3.20 -1.28
CA TRP A 41 6.87 -4.25 -1.86
C TRP A 41 6.21 -3.81 -3.17
N PHE A 42 5.62 -2.61 -3.18
CA PHE A 42 4.90 -2.06 -4.34
C PHE A 42 5.82 -1.92 -5.54
N ARG A 43 7.01 -1.32 -5.36
CA ARG A 43 8.00 -1.18 -6.44
C ARG A 43 8.44 -2.52 -6.99
N LYS A 44 8.64 -3.50 -6.11
CA LYS A 44 9.02 -4.87 -6.52
C LYS A 44 7.93 -5.54 -7.36
N GLU A 45 6.68 -5.48 -6.93
CA GLU A 45 5.58 -6.11 -7.67
C GLU A 45 5.27 -5.38 -8.99
N VAL A 46 5.39 -4.05 -9.03
CA VAL A 46 5.31 -3.29 -10.28
C VAL A 46 6.40 -3.72 -11.25
N GLN A 47 7.65 -3.80 -10.78
CA GLN A 47 8.78 -4.24 -11.62
C GLN A 47 8.55 -5.65 -12.17
N LYS A 48 8.06 -6.57 -11.34
CA LYS A 48 7.69 -7.92 -11.77
C LYS A 48 6.62 -7.90 -12.87
N GLY A 49 5.59 -7.06 -12.73
CA GLY A 49 4.55 -6.90 -13.75
C GLY A 49 5.09 -6.35 -15.07
N LEU A 50 6.00 -5.37 -15.01
CA LEU A 50 6.68 -4.85 -16.21
C LEU A 50 7.50 -5.94 -16.92
N GLU A 51 8.25 -6.74 -16.17
CA GLU A 51 9.02 -7.86 -16.72
C GLU A 51 8.11 -8.95 -17.32
N GLN A 52 6.92 -9.17 -16.77
CA GLN A 52 5.91 -10.05 -17.35
C GLN A 52 5.41 -9.51 -18.69
N LEU A 53 5.11 -8.21 -18.75
CA LEU A 53 4.71 -7.54 -20.00
C LEU A 53 5.80 -7.66 -21.08
N ASP A 54 7.06 -7.44 -20.72
CA ASP A 54 8.20 -7.57 -21.65
C ASP A 54 8.35 -9.00 -22.20
N ARG A 55 7.94 -10.02 -21.43
CA ARG A 55 7.90 -11.43 -21.87
C ARG A 55 6.60 -11.81 -22.59
N GLY A 56 5.64 -10.89 -22.73
CA GLY A 56 4.32 -11.17 -23.29
C GLY A 56 3.40 -11.98 -22.36
N GLU A 57 3.70 -12.04 -21.06
CA GLU A 57 2.91 -12.74 -20.05
C GLU A 57 1.74 -11.88 -19.56
N PHE A 58 0.83 -11.52 -20.46
CA PHE A 58 -0.42 -10.83 -20.15
C PHE A 58 -1.61 -11.48 -20.86
N ILE A 59 -2.81 -11.09 -20.46
CA ILE A 59 -4.06 -11.51 -21.07
C ILE A 59 -4.85 -10.27 -21.48
N GLU A 60 -5.60 -10.38 -22.57
CA GLU A 60 -6.43 -9.28 -23.04
C GLU A 60 -7.64 -9.07 -22.12
N HIS A 61 -8.23 -7.89 -22.19
CA HIS A 61 -9.40 -7.55 -21.37
C HIS A 61 -10.54 -8.56 -21.52
N ASP A 62 -10.83 -8.97 -22.75
CA ASP A 62 -11.93 -9.91 -23.04
C ASP A 62 -11.66 -11.30 -22.42
N ASP A 63 -10.41 -11.77 -22.44
CA ASP A 63 -10.01 -13.03 -21.81
C ASP A 63 -10.17 -13.00 -20.28
N VAL A 64 -9.94 -11.84 -19.65
CA VAL A 64 -10.19 -11.63 -18.22
C VAL A 64 -11.68 -11.79 -17.91
N VAL A 65 -12.54 -11.17 -18.72
CA VAL A 65 -14.01 -11.23 -18.56
C VAL A 65 -14.48 -12.67 -18.64
N ASP A 66 -14.09 -13.40 -19.68
CA ASP A 66 -14.46 -14.81 -19.88
C ASP A 66 -14.06 -15.68 -18.69
N ARG A 67 -12.85 -15.48 -18.15
CA ARG A 67 -12.35 -16.21 -16.99
C ARG A 67 -13.16 -15.93 -15.72
N ILE A 68 -13.50 -14.67 -15.47
CA ILE A 68 -14.30 -14.27 -14.30
C ILE A 68 -15.71 -14.85 -14.42
N GLU A 69 -16.36 -14.73 -15.58
CA GLU A 69 -17.68 -15.31 -15.79
C GLU A 69 -17.68 -16.85 -15.64
N GLY A 70 -16.57 -17.51 -16.02
CA GLY A 70 -16.37 -18.94 -15.80
C GLY A 70 -16.41 -19.34 -14.32
N LEU A 71 -15.87 -18.51 -13.43
CA LEU A 71 -15.86 -18.77 -11.97
C LEU A 71 -17.25 -18.70 -11.33
N PHE A 72 -18.17 -17.94 -11.91
CA PHE A 72 -19.54 -17.77 -11.40
C PHE A 72 -20.55 -18.75 -12.03
N ARG A 73 -20.14 -19.50 -13.04
CA ARG A 73 -20.97 -20.51 -13.71
C ARG A 73 -20.77 -21.93 -13.16
N SER A 74 -19.91 -22.13 -12.14
CA SER A 74 -19.64 -23.41 -11.49
C SER A 74 -20.52 -23.67 -10.27
#